data_AF-A0A9P6GYW7-F1
#
_entry.id   AF-A0A9P6GYW7-F1
#
_cell.length_a   1.000
_cell.length_b   1.000
_cell.length_c   1.000
_cell.angle_alpha   90.00
_cell.angle_beta   90.00
_cell.angle_gamma   90.00
#
_symmetry.space_group_name_H-M   'P 1'
#
loop_
_entity.id
_entity.type
_entity.pdbx_description
1 polymer ?
#
loop_
_entity_poly.entity_id
_entity_poly.type
_entity_poly.pdbx_seq_one_letter_code
_entity_poly.pdbx_strand_id
1 'polypeptide(L)'
;MKEPSIWLKYVNMHPREQGALCAVQDRNIFLEKGFKCPNCNDKLKSVDHMASQCDRKLSHDYMRRHNETLRCIHLQLCLNYGLTKSKKIRNHSFQECVSNDLAEIRVDTRITTGIKVKYNKPDIFILDKLRK
;
A
#
# COMPACT_ATOMS: atom_id res chain seq x y z
N MET A 1 -23.94 -26.28 2.73
CA MET A 1 -23.22 -25.10 2.21
C MET A 1 -22.01 -24.87 3.12
N LYS A 2 -20.80 -25.28 2.72
CA LYS A 2 -19.59 -25.09 3.53
C LYS A 2 -19.19 -23.62 3.48
N GLU A 3 -18.80 -23.05 4.63
CA GLU A 3 -18.47 -21.64 4.77
C GLU A 3 -17.34 -21.21 3.81
N PRO A 4 -17.45 -20.05 3.14
CA PRO A 4 -16.51 -19.57 2.13
C PRO A 4 -15.12 -19.15 2.67
N SER A 5 -14.88 -19.30 3.98
CA SER A 5 -13.70 -18.81 4.71
C SER A 5 -12.70 -19.90 5.12
N ILE A 6 -12.92 -21.17 4.73
CA ILE A 6 -12.04 -22.29 5.11
C ILE A 6 -10.58 -22.09 4.63
N TRP A 7 -10.38 -21.44 3.48
CA TRP A 7 -9.06 -21.20 2.87
C TRP A 7 -8.15 -20.24 3.65
N LEU A 8 -8.71 -19.39 4.54
CA LEU A 8 -7.94 -18.46 5.36
C LEU A 8 -7.41 -19.10 6.66
N LYS A 9 -7.87 -20.30 7.03
CA LYS A 9 -7.56 -20.91 8.33
C LYS A 9 -6.32 -21.83 8.32
N TYR A 10 -5.98 -22.45 7.20
CA TYR A 10 -4.85 -23.39 7.11
C TYR A 10 -4.13 -23.29 5.77
N VAL A 11 -2.81 -23.05 5.80
CA VAL A 11 -1.95 -22.78 4.61
C VAL A 11 -1.49 -24.08 3.89
N ASN A 12 -2.16 -25.21 4.11
CA ASN A 12 -1.77 -26.52 3.54
C ASN A 12 -2.77 -27.01 2.48
N MET A 13 -2.96 -26.27 1.39
CA MET A 13 -3.71 -26.76 0.21
C MET A 13 -2.75 -27.22 -0.89
N HIS A 14 -3.07 -28.33 -1.56
CA HIS A 14 -2.29 -28.77 -2.69
C HIS A 14 -2.49 -27.79 -3.88
N PRO A 15 -1.44 -27.48 -4.69
CA PRO A 15 -1.56 -26.50 -5.78
C PRO A 15 -2.72 -26.75 -6.76
N ARG A 16 -3.03 -28.03 -7.01
CA ARG A 16 -4.17 -28.43 -7.86
C ARG A 16 -5.53 -28.03 -7.26
N GLU A 17 -5.69 -28.18 -5.95
CA GLU A 17 -6.92 -27.82 -5.23
C GLU A 17 -7.10 -26.30 -5.18
N GLN A 18 -6.00 -25.58 -4.94
CA GLN A 18 -5.99 -24.12 -5.00
C GLN A 18 -6.43 -23.62 -6.39
N GLY A 19 -5.90 -24.21 -7.46
CA GLY A 19 -6.28 -23.86 -8.83
C GLY A 19 -7.77 -24.10 -9.12
N ALA A 20 -8.33 -25.23 -8.64
CA ALA A 20 -9.75 -25.53 -8.79
C ALA A 20 -10.64 -24.52 -8.02
N LEU A 21 -10.24 -24.15 -6.81
CA LEU A 21 -10.97 -23.17 -6.00
C LEU A 21 -10.92 -21.77 -6.63
N CYS A 22 -9.77 -21.34 -7.16
CA CYS A 22 -9.66 -20.08 -7.89
C CYS A 22 -10.57 -20.06 -9.13
N ALA A 23 -10.65 -21.17 -9.89
CA ALA A 23 -11.55 -21.27 -11.03
C ALA A 23 -13.04 -21.15 -10.62
N VAL A 24 -13.43 -21.78 -9.50
CA VAL A 24 -14.79 -21.64 -8.95
C VAL A 24 -15.06 -20.21 -8.48
N GLN A 25 -14.09 -19.57 -7.83
CA GLN A 25 -14.21 -18.17 -7.41
C GLN A 25 -14.38 -17.22 -8.61
N ASP A 26 -13.56 -17.38 -9.64
CA ASP A 26 -13.64 -16.59 -10.87
C ASP A 26 -15.00 -16.76 -11.54
N ARG A 27 -15.50 -18.01 -11.63
CA ARG A 27 -16.83 -18.32 -12.17
C ARG A 27 -17.94 -17.66 -11.36
N ASN A 28 -17.87 -17.70 -10.03
CA ASN A 28 -18.90 -17.14 -9.16
C ASN A 28 -18.91 -15.61 -9.15
N ILE A 29 -17.73 -14.97 -9.23
CA ILE A 29 -17.59 -13.51 -9.15
C ILE A 29 -17.83 -12.83 -10.50
N PHE A 30 -17.37 -13.43 -11.60
CA PHE A 30 -17.42 -12.79 -12.92
C PHE A 30 -18.46 -13.40 -13.86
N LEU A 31 -19.14 -14.48 -13.44
CA LEU A 31 -20.06 -15.27 -14.25
C LEU A 31 -19.33 -15.91 -15.45
N GLU A 32 -19.83 -17.02 -15.99
CA GLU A 32 -19.09 -17.88 -16.95
C GLU A 32 -18.55 -17.19 -18.22
N LYS A 33 -18.99 -15.98 -18.52
CA LYS A 33 -18.47 -15.21 -19.65
C LYS A 33 -17.11 -14.59 -19.27
N GLY A 34 -16.07 -15.01 -19.97
CA GLY A 34 -14.75 -14.38 -19.90
C GLY A 34 -14.81 -12.93 -20.36
N PHE A 35 -15.01 -11.99 -19.44
CA PHE A 35 -14.92 -10.57 -19.72
C PHE A 35 -13.47 -10.14 -19.75
N LYS A 36 -13.10 -9.26 -20.69
CA LYS A 36 -11.82 -8.56 -20.61
C LYS A 36 -11.83 -7.64 -19.39
N CYS A 37 -10.66 -7.48 -18.77
CA CYS A 37 -10.50 -6.55 -17.67
C CYS A 37 -10.84 -5.13 -18.14
N PRO A 38 -11.76 -4.40 -17.46
CA PRO A 38 -12.14 -3.05 -17.87
C PRO A 38 -11.00 -2.03 -17.71
N ASN A 39 -10.00 -2.36 -16.88
CA ASN A 39 -8.86 -1.49 -16.62
C ASN A 39 -7.79 -1.66 -17.69
N CYS A 40 -7.25 -2.86 -17.91
CA CYS A 40 -6.16 -3.06 -18.86
C CYS A 40 -6.63 -3.39 -20.30
N ASN A 41 -7.83 -3.95 -20.45
CA ASN A 41 -8.39 -4.46 -21.72
C ASN A 41 -7.56 -5.53 -22.47
N ASP A 42 -6.49 -6.04 -21.85
CA ASP A 42 -5.60 -7.06 -22.43
C ASP A 42 -5.90 -8.46 -21.90
N LYS A 43 -5.98 -8.61 -20.58
CA LYS A 43 -6.19 -9.91 -19.92
C LYS A 43 -7.66 -10.13 -19.59
N LEU A 44 -8.05 -11.39 -19.47
CA LEU A 44 -9.35 -11.77 -18.90
C LEU A 44 -9.44 -11.29 -17.45
N LYS A 45 -10.65 -10.91 -17.07
CA LYS A 45 -11.00 -10.49 -15.73
C LYS A 45 -11.10 -11.75 -14.85
N SER A 46 -10.06 -11.98 -14.07
CA SER A 46 -10.04 -12.96 -12.98
C SER A 46 -9.73 -12.28 -11.65
N VAL A 47 -9.96 -12.98 -10.54
CA VAL A 47 -9.64 -12.52 -9.19
C VAL A 47 -8.14 -12.27 -9.12
N ASP A 48 -7.35 -13.22 -9.62
CA ASP A 48 -5.90 -13.09 -9.63
C ASP A 48 -5.45 -11.91 -10.50
N HIS A 49 -6.02 -11.72 -11.70
CA HIS A 49 -5.69 -10.55 -12.51
C HIS A 49 -6.04 -9.25 -11.79
N MET A 50 -7.23 -9.13 -11.21
CA MET A 50 -7.69 -7.92 -10.54
C MET A 50 -6.92 -7.63 -9.24
N ALA A 51 -6.44 -8.67 -8.56
CA ALA A 51 -5.72 -8.54 -7.28
C ALA A 51 -4.22 -8.33 -7.46
N SER A 52 -3.60 -9.00 -8.43
CA SER A 52 -2.12 -9.11 -8.52
C SER A 52 -1.53 -8.75 -9.88
N GLN A 53 -2.27 -8.89 -10.99
CA GLN A 53 -1.67 -8.82 -12.34
C GLN A 53 -2.17 -7.68 -13.26
N CYS A 54 -3.09 -6.85 -12.80
CA CYS A 54 -3.63 -5.76 -13.61
C CYS A 54 -2.73 -4.54 -13.48
N ASP A 55 -1.78 -4.34 -14.39
CA ASP A 55 -0.77 -3.27 -14.28
C ASP A 55 -1.38 -1.88 -14.02
N ARG A 56 -2.49 -1.56 -14.72
CA ARG A 56 -3.20 -0.28 -14.54
C ARG A 56 -3.78 -0.12 -13.12
N LYS A 57 -4.29 -1.19 -12.52
CA LYS A 57 -4.81 -1.15 -11.14
C LYS A 57 -3.71 -1.30 -10.12
N LEU A 58 -2.76 -2.19 -10.36
CA LEU A 58 -1.70 -2.53 -9.41
C LEU A 58 -0.90 -1.30 -9.05
N SER A 59 -0.45 -0.51 -10.04
CA SER A 59 0.31 0.72 -9.77
C SER A 59 -0.51 1.73 -8.97
N HIS A 60 -1.78 1.94 -9.33
CA HIS A 60 -2.66 2.89 -8.66
C HIS A 60 -3.01 2.46 -7.23
N ASP A 61 -3.48 1.22 -7.07
CA ASP A 61 -3.92 0.66 -5.79
C ASP A 61 -2.74 0.40 -4.86
N TYR A 62 -1.55 0.12 -5.40
CA TYR A 62 -0.30 0.11 -4.65
C TYR A 62 0.03 1.51 -4.13
N MET A 63 0.15 2.50 -5.02
CA MET A 63 0.51 3.86 -4.63
C MET A 63 -0.48 4.46 -3.62
N ARG A 64 -1.78 4.20 -3.83
CA ARG A 64 -2.83 4.61 -2.89
C ARG A 64 -2.63 4.00 -1.51
N ARG A 65 -2.42 2.68 -1.41
CA ARG A 65 -2.17 1.99 -0.13
C ARG A 65 -0.88 2.49 0.52
N HIS A 66 0.19 2.65 -0.26
CA HIS A 66 1.46 3.17 0.19
C HIS A 66 1.29 4.56 0.83
N ASN A 67 0.64 5.50 0.12
CA ASN A 67 0.37 6.84 0.63
C ASN A 67 -0.53 6.83 1.87
N GLU A 68 -1.54 5.96 1.92
CA GLU A 68 -2.43 5.82 3.07
C GLU A 68 -1.66 5.31 4.31
N THR A 69 -0.80 4.30 4.14
CA THR A 69 0.10 3.80 5.19
C THR A 69 1.09 4.87 5.64
N LEU A 70 1.75 5.57 4.71
CA LEU A 70 2.68 6.65 5.03
C LEU A 70 1.99 7.80 5.76
N ARG A 71 0.75 8.14 5.39
CA ARG A 71 -0.03 9.19 6.06
C ARG A 71 -0.30 8.86 7.52
N CYS A 72 -0.57 7.58 7.83
CA CYS A 72 -0.73 7.11 9.21
C CYS A 72 0.56 7.22 10.02
N ILE A 73 1.69 6.80 9.44
CA ILE A 73 3.00 6.90 10.10
C ILE A 73 3.40 8.36 10.30
N HIS A 74 3.25 9.18 9.25
CA HIS A 74 3.51 10.62 9.29
C HIS A 74 2.70 11.31 10.41
N LEU A 75 1.40 11.00 10.53
CA LEU A 75 0.57 11.52 11.62
C LEU A 75 1.14 11.15 13.00
N GLN A 76 1.50 9.88 13.20
CA GLN A 76 2.02 9.41 14.47
C GLN A 76 3.32 10.14 14.83
N LEU A 77 4.22 10.33 13.87
CA LEU A 77 5.46 11.07 14.09
C LEU A 77 5.21 12.54 14.40
N CYS A 78 4.29 13.19 13.67
CA CYS A 78 3.91 14.57 13.95
C CYS A 78 3.32 14.75 15.37
N LEU A 79 2.57 13.77 15.88
CA LEU A 79 2.06 13.78 17.24
C LEU A 79 3.20 13.64 18.27
N ASN A 80 4.13 12.71 18.04
CA ASN A 80 5.24 12.44 18.94
C ASN A 80 6.18 13.66 19.10
N TYR A 81 6.44 14.39 18.01
CA TYR A 81 7.29 15.59 18.01
C TYR A 81 6.52 16.90 18.25
N GLY A 82 5.22 16.84 18.56
CA GLY A 82 4.40 18.02 18.85
C GLY A 82 4.16 18.94 17.64
N LEU A 83 4.33 18.45 16.41
CA LEU A 83 4.08 19.17 15.15
C LEU A 83 2.58 19.32 14.87
N THR A 84 1.76 18.38 15.36
CA THR A 84 0.29 18.46 15.28
C THR A 84 -0.32 18.01 16.60
N LYS A 85 -1.53 18.51 16.90
CA LYS A 85 -2.32 18.11 18.08
C LYS A 85 -3.48 17.18 17.74
N SER A 86 -3.89 17.15 16.47
CA SER A 86 -5.05 16.37 16.03
C SER A 86 -4.64 14.93 15.74
N LYS A 87 -5.34 13.96 16.34
CA LYS A 87 -5.16 12.53 16.05
C LYS A 87 -6.02 12.02 14.89
N LYS A 88 -6.82 12.89 14.26
CA LYS A 88 -7.77 12.50 13.21
C LYS A 88 -7.06 12.39 11.86
N ILE A 89 -6.88 11.17 11.36
CA ILE A 89 -6.24 10.89 10.06
C ILE A 89 -6.91 11.60 8.88
N ARG A 90 -8.24 11.70 8.88
CA ARG A 90 -9.02 12.36 7.83
C ARG A 90 -8.61 13.82 7.60
N ASN A 91 -8.22 14.50 8.67
CA ASN A 91 -7.87 15.93 8.66
C ASN A 91 -6.35 16.14 8.61
N HIS A 92 -5.55 15.08 8.61
CA HIS A 92 -4.10 15.20 8.62
C HIS A 92 -3.57 15.58 7.24
N SER A 93 -2.83 16.67 7.15
CA SER A 93 -2.17 17.04 5.90
C SER A 93 -0.91 16.21 5.70
N PHE A 94 -0.84 15.48 4.59
CA PHE A 94 0.36 14.72 4.22
C PHE A 94 1.31 15.65 3.45
N GLN A 95 2.19 16.30 4.20
CA GLN A 95 3.14 17.29 3.67
C GLN A 95 4.50 16.63 3.42
N GLU A 96 5.20 17.10 2.39
CA GLU A 96 6.53 16.60 2.02
C GLU A 96 7.59 16.92 3.10
N CYS A 97 7.48 18.08 3.76
CA CYS A 97 8.36 18.47 4.85
C CYS A 97 7.57 19.22 5.92
N VAL A 98 7.77 18.84 7.18
CA VAL A 98 7.21 19.51 8.36
C VAL A 98 8.30 19.63 9.41
N SER A 99 8.49 20.82 9.98
CA SER A 99 9.53 21.04 10.99
C SER A 99 9.08 21.98 12.10
N ASN A 100 9.69 21.80 13.28
CA ASN A 100 9.64 22.71 14.42
C ASN A 100 11.02 22.77 15.08
N ASP A 101 11.12 23.34 16.27
CA ASP A 101 12.38 23.45 17.01
C ASP A 101 12.96 22.10 17.45
N LEU A 102 12.12 21.07 17.57
CA LEU A 102 12.50 19.75 18.08
C LEU A 102 12.93 18.79 16.96
N ALA A 103 12.23 18.82 15.82
CA ALA A 103 12.48 17.88 14.75
C ALA A 103 12.09 18.42 13.37
N GLU A 104 12.60 17.76 12.34
CA GLU A 104 12.18 17.91 10.95
C GLU A 104 11.86 16.54 10.36
N ILE A 105 10.64 16.38 9.88
CA ILE A 105 10.15 15.17 9.23
C ILE A 105 10.02 15.47 7.74
N ARG A 106 10.63 14.64 6.91
CA ARG A 106 10.49 14.70 5.46
C ARG A 106 9.97 13.38 4.92
N VAL A 107 9.11 13.43 3.93
CA VAL A 107 8.50 12.25 3.30
C VAL A 107 8.86 12.26 1.82
N ASP A 108 9.29 11.13 1.28
CA ASP A 108 9.56 11.00 -0.16
C ASP A 108 10.57 12.06 -0.70
N THR A 109 11.50 12.50 0.13
CA THR A 109 12.51 13.49 -0.27
C THR A 109 13.88 12.85 -0.44
N ARG A 110 14.67 13.40 -1.37
CA ARG A 110 16.07 13.02 -1.49
C ARG A 110 16.89 13.71 -0.41
N ILE A 111 17.74 12.96 0.29
CA ILE A 111 18.61 13.55 1.31
C ILE A 111 19.86 14.10 0.62
N THR A 112 20.22 15.35 0.88
CA THR A 112 21.49 15.90 0.40
C THR A 112 22.65 15.30 1.21
N THR A 113 23.53 14.58 0.53
CA THR A 113 24.70 13.93 1.14
C THR A 113 25.96 14.31 0.36
N GLY A 114 27.12 14.36 1.04
CA GLY A 114 28.40 14.69 0.40
C GLY A 114 28.93 13.61 -0.54
N ILE A 115 28.31 12.42 -0.55
CA ILE A 115 28.66 11.29 -1.41
C ILE A 115 27.43 10.84 -2.21
N LYS A 116 27.65 10.31 -3.42
CA LYS A 116 26.54 9.81 -4.24
C LYS A 116 26.01 8.49 -3.69
N VAL A 117 24.84 8.53 -3.06
CA VAL A 117 24.12 7.33 -2.59
C VAL A 117 23.08 6.91 -3.65
N LYS A 118 23.10 5.64 -4.08
CA LYS A 118 22.25 5.12 -5.16
C LYS A 118 20.75 5.14 -4.82
N TYR A 119 20.40 4.88 -3.56
CA TYR A 119 19.01 4.79 -3.07
C TYR A 119 18.76 5.81 -1.95
N ASN A 120 18.88 7.09 -2.30
CA ASN A 120 18.91 8.20 -1.33
C ASN A 120 17.57 8.92 -1.15
N LYS A 121 16.46 8.22 -1.43
CA LYS A 121 15.10 8.73 -1.30
C LYS A 121 14.35 7.77 -0.36
N PRO A 122 14.52 7.92 0.97
CA PRO A 122 13.74 7.12 1.90
C PRO A 122 12.26 7.55 1.86
N ASP A 123 11.38 6.64 2.26
CA ASP A 123 9.95 6.94 2.36
C ASP A 123 9.69 8.02 3.43
N ILE A 124 10.38 7.93 4.57
CA ILE A 124 10.32 8.92 5.65
C ILE A 124 11.73 9.15 6.22
N PHE A 125 12.08 10.41 6.43
CA PHE A 125 13.29 10.87 7.10
C PHE A 125 12.92 11.72 8.32
N ILE A 126 13.63 11.52 9.42
CA ILE A 126 13.44 12.26 10.66
C ILE A 126 14.80 12.81 11.09
N LEU A 127 14.89 14.12 11.22
CA LEU A 127 16.00 14.81 11.85
C LEU A 127 15.58 15.27 13.24
N ASP A 128 16.11 14.62 14.27
CA ASP A 128 15.98 15.08 15.65
C ASP A 128 16.97 16.21 15.90
N LYS A 129 16.46 17.42 16.18
CA LYS A 129 17.29 18.63 16.34
C LYS A 129 17.89 18.75 17.75
N LEU A 130 17.33 18.02 18.73
CA LEU A 130 17.84 18.02 20.11
C LEU A 130 19.07 17.12 20.27
N ARG A 131 19.19 16.08 19.46
CA ARG A 131 20.26 15.07 19.51
C ARG A 131 21.17 15.16 18.29
N LYS A 132 21.75 16.34 18.06
CA LYS A 132 22.78 16.52 17.04
C LYS A 132 24.11 15.90 17.45
#